data_AF-A0A9P4UR73-F1
#
_entry.id   AF-A0A9P4UR73-F1
#
_cell.length_a   1.000
_cell.length_b   1.000
_cell.length_c   1.000
_cell.angle_alpha   90.00
_cell.angle_beta   90.00
_cell.angle_gamma   90.00
#
_symmetry.space_group_name_H-M   'P 1'
#
loop_
_entity.id
_entity.type
_entity.pdbx_description
1 polymer ?
#
loop_
_entity_poly.entity_id
_entity_poly.type
_entity_poly.pdbx_seq_one_letter_code
_entity_poly.pdbx_strand_id
1 'polypeptide(L)'
;MQRGSFTQSEWSGQEPSNRHRDKPFLTQSSVSPTNTVIVKETPPLLISRDEYLLALHDVEVSRLKEKLRALHLKNEGLRAELALSEARVQGLLTRIAVDSATRATAVKHAEWRVITEVVRGLLAALVVSLFALFTYILLTTTISW
;
A
#
# COMPACT_ATOMS: atom_id res chain seq x y z
N MET A 1 -28.39 12.82 -33.02
CA MET A 1 -29.24 11.90 -32.22
C MET A 1 -28.58 11.71 -30.86
N GLN A 2 -28.99 12.49 -29.88
CA GLN A 2 -28.62 12.39 -28.46
C GLN A 2 -29.91 12.13 -27.68
N ARG A 3 -29.93 11.15 -26.77
CA ARG A 3 -31.09 10.84 -25.92
C ARG A 3 -30.62 10.27 -24.58
N GLY A 4 -31.19 10.80 -23.48
CA GLY A 4 -31.07 10.32 -22.09
C GLY A 4 -30.30 11.29 -21.19
N SER A 5 -30.81 12.45 -20.75
CA SER A 5 -31.90 12.74 -19.79
C SER A 5 -31.71 12.08 -18.41
N PHE A 6 -31.13 12.84 -17.46
CA PHE A 6 -31.36 12.64 -16.03
C PHE A 6 -31.86 13.96 -15.45
N THR A 7 -33.05 13.90 -14.85
CA THR A 7 -33.88 15.04 -14.47
C THR A 7 -33.52 15.54 -13.08
N GLN A 8 -33.27 16.84 -13.03
CA GLN A 8 -33.37 17.75 -11.90
C GLN A 8 -34.82 17.78 -11.38
N SER A 9 -35.06 17.41 -10.12
CA SER A 9 -36.04 18.01 -9.18
C SER A 9 -36.40 17.04 -8.05
N GLU A 10 -35.93 17.33 -6.83
CA GLU A 10 -36.73 17.18 -5.60
C GLU A 10 -36.06 17.96 -4.47
N TRP A 11 -36.25 19.28 -4.55
CA TRP A 11 -36.25 20.17 -3.39
C TRP A 11 -37.67 20.11 -2.79
N SER A 12 -37.80 19.52 -1.61
CA SER A 12 -38.81 19.89 -0.62
C SER A 12 -38.03 20.36 0.62
N GLY A 13 -38.20 21.54 1.19
CA GLY A 13 -39.36 22.42 1.17
C GLY A 13 -40.12 22.31 2.47
N GLN A 14 -39.51 22.71 3.61
CA GLN A 14 -40.26 23.27 4.75
C GLN A 14 -39.33 23.91 5.80
N GLU A 15 -39.15 25.23 5.64
CA GLU A 15 -39.01 26.20 6.73
C GLU A 15 -40.29 27.05 6.65
N PRO A 16 -40.96 27.37 7.78
CA PRO A 16 -40.87 28.73 8.32
C PRO A 16 -40.96 28.68 9.88
N SER A 17 -40.74 29.71 10.68
CA SER A 17 -41.10 31.10 10.54
C SER A 17 -40.52 31.87 11.72
N ASN A 18 -39.70 32.88 11.45
CA ASN A 18 -39.37 33.93 12.39
C ASN A 18 -40.65 34.71 12.77
N ARG A 19 -40.93 34.87 14.08
CA ARG A 19 -41.75 35.99 14.56
C ARG A 19 -41.01 36.78 15.64
N HIS A 20 -40.66 37.98 15.20
CA HIS A 20 -40.52 39.25 15.93
C HIS A 20 -40.86 39.28 17.42
N ARG A 21 -39.87 39.79 18.18
CA ARG A 21 -39.92 41.05 18.95
C ARG A 21 -41.23 41.33 19.71
N ASP A 22 -41.16 41.35 21.03
CA ASP A 22 -41.14 42.60 21.81
C ASP A 22 -41.10 42.33 23.33
N LYS A 23 -40.21 43.05 24.04
CA LYS A 23 -40.31 43.28 25.50
C LYS A 23 -41.37 44.38 25.71
N PRO A 24 -42.06 44.44 26.86
CA PRO A 24 -41.53 45.30 27.92
C PRO A 24 -41.75 44.81 29.36
N PHE A 25 -41.17 45.62 30.24
CA PHE A 25 -40.91 45.55 31.67
C PHE A 25 -42.12 45.43 32.62
N LEU A 26 -41.81 44.84 33.79
CA LEU A 26 -42.25 45.14 35.17
C LEU A 26 -43.74 45.01 35.56
N THR A 27 -44.00 44.08 36.48
CA THR A 27 -44.66 44.41 37.76
C THR A 27 -44.14 43.51 38.88
N GLN A 28 -43.89 44.16 40.01
CA GLN A 28 -43.38 43.64 41.27
C GLN A 28 -44.46 42.86 42.05
N SER A 29 -43.96 42.17 43.07
CA SER A 29 -44.61 41.94 44.37
C SER A 29 -45.31 40.59 44.55
N SER A 30 -44.58 39.65 45.15
CA SER A 30 -45.08 39.02 46.38
C SER A 30 -43.91 38.53 47.23
N VAL A 31 -43.95 38.95 48.48
CA VAL A 31 -42.96 38.79 49.54
C VAL A 31 -43.10 37.40 50.17
N SER A 32 -41.95 36.71 50.32
CA SER A 32 -41.45 35.81 51.41
C SER A 32 -42.40 35.29 52.52
N PRO A 33 -42.12 34.14 53.21
CA PRO A 33 -40.77 33.83 53.70
C PRO A 33 -40.34 32.34 53.87
N THR A 34 -39.03 32.19 54.03
CA THR A 34 -38.31 31.24 54.90
C THR A 34 -38.44 29.73 54.65
N ASN A 35 -37.45 29.20 53.92
CA ASN A 35 -36.77 27.98 54.34
C ASN A 35 -35.26 28.18 54.14
N THR A 36 -34.59 28.67 55.18
CA THR A 36 -33.13 28.66 55.27
C THR A 36 -32.67 27.22 55.47
N VAL A 37 -32.49 26.49 54.37
CA VAL A 37 -31.59 25.34 54.37
C VAL A 37 -30.19 25.94 54.38
N ILE A 38 -29.60 26.03 55.57
CA ILE A 38 -28.18 26.28 55.73
C ILE A 38 -27.48 25.05 55.16
N VAL A 39 -27.22 25.07 53.85
CA VAL A 39 -26.21 24.21 53.23
C VAL A 39 -24.92 24.68 53.85
N LYS A 40 -24.44 23.91 54.82
CA LYS A 40 -23.11 24.04 55.41
C LYS A 40 -22.12 23.83 54.26
N GLU A 41 -21.79 24.90 53.55
CA GLU A 41 -20.72 24.92 52.57
C GLU A 41 -19.47 24.51 53.33
N THR A 42 -19.12 23.24 53.16
CA THR A 42 -17.85 22.71 53.62
C THR A 42 -16.82 23.45 52.77
N PRO A 43 -15.90 24.24 53.35
CA PRO A 43 -14.90 24.93 52.54
C PRO A 43 -14.16 23.89 51.70
N PRO A 44 -13.85 24.16 50.42
CA PRO A 44 -13.05 23.25 49.63
C PRO A 44 -11.75 23.05 50.40
N LEU A 45 -11.48 21.79 50.75
CA LEU A 45 -10.25 21.39 51.42
C LEU A 45 -9.09 22.07 50.69
N LEU A 46 -8.39 22.95 51.41
CA LEU A 46 -7.17 23.60 50.95
C LEU A 46 -6.13 22.50 50.73
N ILE A 47 -6.16 21.90 49.54
CA ILE A 47 -5.10 21.01 49.07
C ILE A 47 -3.81 21.81 49.20
N SER A 48 -2.86 21.29 49.97
CA SER A 48 -1.59 21.96 50.17
C SER A 48 -0.94 22.18 48.80
N ARG A 49 -0.29 23.33 48.61
CA ARG A 49 0.42 23.66 47.35
C ARG A 49 1.32 22.51 46.89
N ASP A 50 1.91 21.78 47.84
CA ASP A 50 2.78 20.64 47.59
C ASP A 50 2.03 19.41 47.05
N GLU A 51 0.81 19.13 47.53
CA GLU A 51 -0.05 18.06 46.99
C GLU A 51 -0.51 18.37 45.57
N TYR A 52 -0.80 19.64 45.26
CA TYR A 52 -1.15 20.05 43.91
C TYR A 52 0.01 19.91 42.93
N LEU A 53 1.23 20.28 43.35
CA LEU A 53 2.44 20.12 42.53
C LEU A 53 2.77 18.64 42.30
N LEU A 54 2.57 17.79 43.31
CA LEU A 54 2.75 16.35 43.17
C LEU A 54 1.77 15.75 42.16
N ALA A 55 0.49 16.12 42.25
CA ALA A 55 -0.54 15.66 41.33
C ALA A 55 -0.27 16.13 39.89
N LEU A 56 0.20 17.37 39.72
CA LEU A 56 0.56 17.91 38.40
C LEU A 56 1.74 17.14 37.79
N HIS A 57 2.78 16.88 38.59
CA HIS A 57 3.94 16.10 38.16
C HIS A 57 3.56 14.67 37.76
N ASP A 58 2.69 14.01 38.52
CA ASP A 58 2.21 12.66 38.18
C ASP A 58 1.39 12.62 36.88
N VAL A 59 0.59 13.65 36.61
CA VAL A 59 -0.14 13.79 35.35
C VAL A 59 0.82 14.02 34.18
N GLU A 60 1.84 14.86 34.35
CA GLU A 60 2.86 15.12 33.32
C GLU A 60 3.69 13.87 33.02
N VAL A 61 4.12 13.14 34.04
CA VAL A 61 4.86 11.88 33.89
C VAL A 61 4.01 10.81 33.21
N SER A 62 2.72 10.72 33.56
CA SER A 62 1.78 9.79 32.92
C SER A 62 1.60 10.12 31.44
N ARG A 63 1.45 11.40 31.11
CA ARG A 63 1.36 11.88 29.73
C ARG A 63 2.64 11.62 28.94
N LEU A 64 3.81 11.76 29.57
CA LEU A 64 5.10 11.45 28.95
C LEU A 64 5.26 9.95 28.67
N LYS A 65 4.88 9.09 29.64
CA LYS A 65 4.90 7.63 29.49
C LYS A 65 3.98 7.19 28.35
N GLU A 66 2.80 7.79 28.24
CA GLU A 66 1.87 7.50 27.15
C GLU A 66 2.42 7.90 25.78
N LYS A 67 3.01 9.10 25.66
CA LYS A 67 3.71 9.53 24.45
C LYS A 67 4.86 8.60 24.07
N LEU A 68 5.62 8.14 25.05
CA LEU A 68 6.74 7.21 24.83
C LEU A 68 6.25 5.86 24.31
N ARG A 69 5.16 5.30 24.89
CA ARG A 69 4.55 4.06 24.38
C ARG A 69 4.04 4.23 22.95
N ALA A 70 3.39 5.34 22.64
CA ALA A 70 2.89 5.63 21.30
C ALA A 70 4.04 5.72 20.26
N LEU A 71 5.14 6.38 20.62
CA LEU A 71 6.34 6.45 19.80
C LEU A 71 6.98 5.08 19.60
N HIS A 72 7.03 4.26 20.67
CA HIS A 72 7.58 2.92 20.58
C HIS A 72 6.76 2.03 19.65
N LEU A 73 5.44 2.03 19.78
CA LEU A 73 4.52 1.30 18.89
C LEU A 73 4.66 1.76 17.44
N LYS A 74 4.77 3.08 17.20
CA LYS A 74 5.01 3.62 15.85
C LYS A 74 6.35 3.16 15.28
N ASN A 75 7.41 3.10 16.10
CA ASN A 75 8.72 2.64 15.67
C ASN A 75 8.71 1.14 15.30
N GLU A 76 8.05 0.31 16.11
CA GLU A 76 7.86 -1.12 15.81
C GLU A 76 7.04 -1.33 14.53
N GLY A 77 6.00 -0.53 14.31
CA GLY A 77 5.25 -0.56 13.05
C GLY A 77 6.12 -0.22 11.83
N LEU A 78 6.93 0.83 11.93
CA LEU A 78 7.87 1.22 10.86
C LEU A 78 8.94 0.14 10.61
N ARG A 79 9.43 -0.54 11.66
CA ARG A 79 10.36 -1.67 11.52
C ARG A 79 9.71 -2.85 10.80
N ALA A 80 8.46 -3.16 11.12
CA ALA A 80 7.72 -4.23 10.46
C ALA A 80 7.48 -3.92 8.96
N GLU A 81 7.14 -2.67 8.64
CA GLU A 81 7.00 -2.22 7.25
C GLU A 81 8.32 -2.29 6.48
N LEU A 82 9.42 -1.89 7.10
CA LEU A 82 10.75 -1.98 6.50
C LEU A 82 11.10 -3.45 6.19
N ALA A 83 10.95 -4.35 7.15
CA ALA A 83 11.21 -5.78 6.96
C ALA A 83 10.36 -6.39 5.83
N LEU A 84 9.08 -6.00 5.75
CA LEU A 84 8.19 -6.41 4.66
C LEU A 84 8.66 -5.88 3.30
N SER A 85 9.12 -4.63 3.26
CA SER A 85 9.66 -4.01 2.04
C SER A 85 10.94 -4.70 1.57
N GLU A 86 11.84 -5.04 2.49
CA GLU A 86 13.07 -5.77 2.21
C GLU A 86 12.77 -7.17 1.68
N ALA A 87 11.82 -7.89 2.30
CA ALA A 87 11.40 -9.21 1.84
C ALA A 87 10.80 -9.16 0.42
N ARG A 88 9.99 -8.13 0.11
CA ARG A 88 9.45 -7.92 -1.24
C ARG A 88 10.56 -7.64 -2.27
N VAL A 89 11.55 -6.82 -1.91
CA VAL A 89 12.68 -6.51 -2.78
C VAL A 89 13.55 -7.75 -3.03
N GLN A 90 13.84 -8.55 -2.00
CA GLN A 90 14.55 -9.81 -2.16
C GLN A 90 13.77 -10.81 -3.04
N GLY A 91 12.44 -10.87 -2.90
CA GLY A 91 11.56 -11.63 -3.77
C GLY A 91 11.60 -11.18 -5.23
N LEU A 92 11.68 -9.87 -5.50
CA LEU A 92 11.81 -9.34 -6.86
C LEU A 92 13.19 -9.64 -7.45
N LEU A 93 14.26 -9.45 -6.67
CA LEU A 93 15.63 -9.73 -7.11
C LEU A 93 15.82 -11.21 -7.47
N THR A 94 15.33 -12.13 -6.62
CA THR A 94 15.39 -13.57 -6.91
C THR A 94 14.61 -13.92 -8.17
N ARG A 95 13.44 -13.31 -8.38
CA ARG A 95 12.64 -13.53 -9.60
C ARG A 95 13.35 -13.04 -10.86
N ILE A 96 13.98 -11.86 -10.80
CA ILE A 96 14.78 -11.31 -11.92
C ILE A 96 15.98 -12.20 -12.20
N ALA A 97 16.68 -12.68 -11.16
CA ALA A 97 17.82 -13.57 -11.32
C ALA A 97 17.41 -14.87 -12.02
N VAL A 98 16.32 -15.52 -11.58
CA VAL A 98 15.78 -16.72 -12.23
C VAL A 98 15.42 -16.45 -13.68
N ASP A 99 14.71 -15.36 -13.95
CA ASP A 99 14.27 -15.02 -15.30
C ASP A 99 15.45 -14.65 -16.23
N SER A 100 16.50 -14.04 -15.70
CA SER A 100 17.73 -13.78 -16.46
C SER A 100 18.48 -15.09 -16.77
N ALA A 101 18.49 -16.04 -15.83
CA ALA A 101 19.12 -17.34 -16.01
C ALA A 101 18.38 -18.20 -17.05
N THR A 102 17.04 -18.21 -17.03
CA THR A 102 16.23 -18.93 -18.03
C THR A 102 16.37 -18.33 -19.42
N ARG A 103 16.44 -17.00 -19.55
CA ARG A 103 16.73 -16.36 -20.84
C ARG A 103 18.13 -16.72 -21.34
N ALA A 104 19.14 -16.72 -20.46
CA ALA A 104 20.51 -17.07 -20.84
C ALA A 104 20.64 -18.53 -21.31
N THR A 105 19.94 -19.47 -20.68
CA THR A 105 19.94 -20.87 -21.12
C THR A 105 19.17 -21.03 -22.43
N ALA A 106 18.04 -20.34 -22.61
CA ALA A 106 17.27 -20.36 -23.85
C ALA A 106 18.08 -19.85 -25.05
N VAL A 107 18.84 -18.76 -24.88
CA VAL A 107 19.71 -18.21 -25.93
C VAL A 107 20.80 -19.21 -26.33
N LYS A 108 21.50 -19.79 -25.34
CA LYS A 108 22.52 -20.82 -25.62
C LYS A 108 21.94 -22.01 -26.40
N HIS A 109 20.77 -22.51 -26.01
CA HIS A 109 20.11 -23.60 -26.73
C HIS A 109 19.72 -23.23 -28.16
N ALA A 110 19.37 -21.97 -28.42
CA ALA A 110 19.09 -21.49 -29.77
C ALA A 110 20.36 -21.45 -30.64
N GLU A 111 21.48 -20.97 -30.09
CA GLU A 111 22.78 -20.94 -30.79
C GLU A 111 23.24 -22.35 -31.17
N TRP A 112 23.18 -23.30 -30.23
CA TRP A 112 23.55 -24.69 -30.51
C TRP A 112 22.69 -25.31 -31.61
N ARG A 113 21.39 -24.99 -31.66
CA ARG A 113 20.49 -25.50 -32.71
C ARG A 113 20.92 -25.04 -34.10
N VAL A 114 21.26 -23.76 -34.25
CA VAL A 114 21.71 -23.20 -35.53
C VAL A 114 23.01 -23.89 -35.98
N ILE A 115 23.97 -24.04 -35.05
CA ILE A 115 25.23 -24.75 -35.34
C ILE A 115 24.96 -26.18 -35.78
N THR A 116 24.08 -26.92 -35.09
CA THR A 116 23.76 -28.30 -35.47
C THR A 116 23.12 -28.40 -36.85
N GLU A 117 22.25 -27.46 -37.22
CA GLU A 117 21.63 -27.46 -38.56
C GLU A 117 22.64 -27.15 -39.67
N VAL A 118 23.54 -26.19 -39.43
CA VAL A 118 24.63 -25.87 -40.38
C VAL A 118 25.55 -27.07 -40.56
N VAL A 119 25.98 -27.71 -39.47
CA VAL A 119 26.85 -28.90 -39.51
C VAL A 119 26.14 -30.05 -40.22
N ARG A 120 24.86 -30.28 -39.94
CA ARG A 120 24.05 -31.31 -40.61
C ARG A 120 23.94 -31.06 -42.11
N GLY A 121 23.69 -29.81 -42.51
CA GLY A 121 23.64 -29.41 -43.92
C GLY A 121 24.98 -29.61 -44.63
N LEU A 122 26.08 -29.19 -43.99
CA LEU A 122 27.43 -29.37 -44.52
C LEU A 122 27.78 -30.86 -44.69
N LEU A 123 27.47 -31.69 -43.70
CA LEU A 123 27.71 -33.13 -43.75
C LEU A 123 26.90 -33.78 -44.89
N ALA A 124 25.62 -33.41 -45.04
CA ALA A 124 24.78 -33.92 -46.12
C ALA A 124 25.35 -33.54 -47.50
N ALA A 125 25.79 -32.29 -47.67
CA ALA A 125 26.42 -31.83 -48.90
C ALA A 125 27.72 -32.60 -49.21
N LEU A 126 28.52 -32.86 -48.18
CA LEU A 126 29.78 -33.62 -48.30
C LEU A 126 29.49 -35.06 -48.75
N VAL A 127 28.50 -35.72 -48.14
CA VAL A 127 28.08 -37.08 -48.52
C VAL A 127 27.59 -37.12 -49.97
N VAL A 128 26.74 -36.17 -50.39
CA VAL A 128 26.26 -36.09 -51.77
C VAL A 128 27.42 -35.87 -52.75
N SER A 129 28.35 -34.97 -52.41
CA SER A 129 29.52 -34.68 -53.24
C SER A 129 30.43 -35.91 -53.39
N LEU A 130 30.72 -36.62 -52.30
CA LEU A 130 31.51 -37.85 -52.33
C LEU A 130 30.82 -38.95 -53.13
N PHE A 131 29.50 -39.10 -52.96
CA PHE A 131 28.72 -40.07 -53.73
C PHE A 131 28.76 -39.77 -55.23
N ALA A 132 28.58 -38.50 -55.61
CA ALA A 132 28.66 -38.07 -57.01
C ALA A 132 30.07 -38.29 -57.60
N LEU A 133 31.12 -38.04 -56.81
CA LEU A 133 32.49 -38.30 -57.23
C LEU A 133 32.73 -39.81 -57.43
N PHE A 134 32.23 -40.63 -56.50
CA PHE A 134 32.35 -42.08 -56.58
C PHE A 134 31.63 -42.65 -57.82
N THR A 135 30.41 -42.21 -58.09
CA THR A 135 29.67 -42.64 -59.29
C THR A 135 30.34 -42.18 -60.57
N TYR A 136 30.91 -40.97 -60.59
CA TYR A 136 31.70 -40.47 -61.72
C TYR A 136 32.96 -41.32 -61.98
N ILE A 137 33.70 -41.69 -60.94
CA ILE A 137 34.86 -42.57 -61.06
C ILE A 137 34.43 -43.94 -61.61
N LEU A 138 33.37 -44.54 -61.06
CA LEU A 138 32.86 -45.81 -61.57
C LEU A 138 32.49 -45.72 -63.06
N LEU A 139 31.75 -44.68 -63.46
CA LEU A 139 31.33 -44.50 -64.85
C LEU A 139 32.51 -44.31 -65.81
N THR A 140 33.53 -43.55 -65.41
CA THR A 140 34.72 -43.34 -66.24
C THR A 140 35.56 -44.61 -66.36
N THR A 141 35.67 -45.40 -65.28
CA THR A 141 36.36 -46.69 -65.33
C THR A 141 35.63 -47.72 -66.20
N THR A 142 34.29 -47.76 -66.22
CA THR A 142 33.56 -48.73 -67.06
C THR A 142 33.60 -48.39 -68.55
N ILE A 143 33.72 -47.12 -68.93
CA ILE A 143 33.80 -46.69 -70.34
C ILE A 143 35.21 -46.87 -70.93
N SER A 144 36.26 -46.92 -70.09
CA SER A 144 37.65 -47.14 -70.54
C SER A 144 38.04 -48.61 -70.76
N TRP A 145 37.11 -49.56 -70.61
CA TRP A 145 37.29 -50.98 -70.91
C TRP A 145 36.53 -51.37 -72.17
#